data_AF-A0A968X8F8-F1
#
_entry.id   AF-A0A968X8F8-F1
#
_cell.length_a   1.000
_cell.length_b   1.000
_cell.length_c   1.000
_cell.angle_alpha   90.00
_cell.angle_beta   90.00
_cell.angle_gamma   90.00
#
_symmetry.space_group_name_H-M   'P 1'
#
loop_
_entity.id
_entity.type
_entity.pdbx_description
1 polymer ?
#
loop_
_entity_poly.entity_id
_entity_poly.type
_entity_poly.pdbx_seq_one_letter_code
_entity_poly.pdbx_strand_id
1 'polypeptide(L)'
;MMNAAFRSKSIFTGSAARVLLLGSLSLGTMATTLVMPTVLSQPSGTALAQSEDGFTRYVRAAFEIEKQRRQMMRQVKESTGGNVPGNVCSNLGQVGEGVRGQVQGVCSEFARFAGAAVKKHGLSKDEFNKYQSQMGNPDTMKAVNAKIQELGLK
;
A
#
# COMPACT_ATOMS: atom_id res chain seq x y z
N MET A 1 -24.87 5.76 16.22
CA MET A 1 -24.06 6.65 17.08
C MET A 1 -23.39 7.70 16.20
N MET A 2 -23.71 8.96 16.47
CA MET A 2 -22.97 10.22 16.22
C MET A 2 -22.60 10.64 14.77
N ASN A 3 -23.28 11.71 14.36
CA ASN A 3 -22.96 12.65 13.28
C ASN A 3 -21.63 13.39 13.52
N ALA A 4 -20.92 13.74 12.45
CA ALA A 4 -19.95 14.83 12.46
C ALA A 4 -20.04 15.63 11.15
N ALA A 5 -20.69 16.79 11.23
CA ALA A 5 -20.67 17.81 10.18
C ALA A 5 -19.40 18.65 10.36
N PHE A 6 -18.48 18.60 9.39
CA PHE A 6 -17.31 19.47 9.36
C PHE A 6 -17.55 20.62 8.39
N ARG A 7 -17.70 21.82 8.94
CA ARG A 7 -17.69 23.09 8.21
C ARG A 7 -16.39 23.80 8.61
N SER A 8 -15.45 23.94 7.69
CA SER A 8 -14.27 24.80 7.91
C SER A 8 -13.97 25.60 6.66
N LYS A 9 -14.08 26.93 6.79
CA LYS A 9 -13.65 27.91 5.80
C LYS A 9 -12.14 28.05 5.91
N SER A 10 -11.42 27.90 4.80
CA SER A 10 -10.00 28.24 4.72
C SER A 10 -9.83 29.51 3.90
N ILE A 11 -9.37 30.58 4.56
CA ILE A 11 -8.75 31.74 3.96
C ILE A 11 -7.39 31.84 4.65
N PHE A 12 -6.29 31.66 3.92
CA PHE A 12 -5.03 32.32 4.25
C PHE A 12 -4.12 32.40 3.02
N THR A 13 -4.00 33.62 2.52
CA THR A 13 -2.97 34.11 1.58
C THR A 13 -1.64 34.31 2.29
N GLY A 14 -0.50 34.11 1.61
CA GLY A 14 0.80 34.56 2.10
C GLY A 14 1.97 34.13 1.23
N SER A 15 2.56 35.08 0.51
CA SER A 15 3.67 34.98 -0.44
C SER A 15 5.07 34.98 0.22
N ALA A 16 6.10 34.80 -0.64
CA ALA A 16 7.54 35.10 -0.48
C ALA A 16 8.42 33.91 -0.04
N ALA A 17 9.65 33.69 -0.51
CA ALA A 17 10.56 34.48 -1.33
C ALA A 17 11.57 33.56 -2.06
N ARG A 18 12.18 34.10 -3.12
CA ARG A 18 13.36 33.61 -3.86
C ARG A 18 14.62 33.57 -2.99
N VAL A 19 15.69 32.92 -3.51
CA VAL A 19 17.17 33.09 -3.29
C VAL A 19 17.81 31.68 -3.26
N LEU A 20 18.94 31.31 -3.88
CA LEU A 20 19.97 31.95 -4.73
C LEU A 20 20.69 30.85 -5.54
N LEU A 21 21.18 31.22 -6.72
CA LEU A 21 22.15 30.50 -7.54
C LEU A 21 23.56 30.57 -6.90
N LEU A 22 24.28 29.45 -6.84
CA LEU A 22 25.75 29.33 -6.83
C LEU A 22 26.05 27.95 -7.44
N GLY A 23 26.68 27.85 -8.62
CA GLY A 23 28.16 27.85 -8.79
C GLY A 23 28.68 26.42 -8.51
N SER A 24 29.46 25.73 -9.34
CA SER A 24 30.40 26.12 -10.38
C SER A 24 30.87 24.87 -11.15
N LEU A 25 31.44 25.12 -12.33
CA LEU A 25 32.11 24.19 -13.23
C LEU A 25 33.23 23.36 -12.58
N SER A 26 33.44 22.14 -13.06
CA SER A 26 34.78 21.54 -13.21
C SER A 26 34.75 20.41 -14.26
N LEU A 27 35.25 20.71 -15.46
CA LEU A 27 35.74 19.70 -16.40
C LEU A 27 37.12 19.23 -15.92
N GLY A 28 37.33 17.91 -15.87
CA GLY A 28 38.61 17.29 -15.58
C GLY A 28 38.88 16.13 -16.54
N THR A 29 40.03 16.20 -17.19
CA THR A 29 40.51 15.46 -18.35
C THR A 29 40.93 14.00 -18.10
N MET A 30 41.00 13.27 -19.21
CA MET A 30 41.48 11.90 -19.40
C MET A 30 42.86 11.61 -18.79
N ALA A 31 43.05 10.41 -18.22
CA ALA A 31 44.35 9.75 -18.14
C ALA A 31 44.19 8.21 -18.08
N THR A 32 45.07 7.58 -18.85
CA THR A 32 45.25 6.18 -19.25
C THR A 32 45.55 5.15 -18.14
N THR A 33 44.93 3.97 -18.31
CA THR A 33 45.42 2.58 -18.08
C THR A 33 46.57 2.30 -17.09
N LEU A 34 46.33 1.41 -16.11
CA LEU A 34 46.94 0.07 -16.00
C LEU A 34 46.69 -0.59 -14.62
N VAL A 35 46.20 -1.84 -14.69
CA VAL A 35 46.24 -2.96 -13.71
C VAL A 35 46.08 -2.68 -12.21
N MET A 36 44.97 -3.19 -11.65
CA MET A 36 44.89 -3.64 -10.26
C MET A 36 44.15 -4.99 -10.19
N PRO A 37 44.53 -5.86 -9.24
CA PRO A 37 44.30 -7.29 -9.28
C PRO A 37 42.82 -7.63 -9.08
N THR A 38 42.39 -8.68 -9.77
CA THR A 38 41.10 -9.34 -9.55
C THR A 38 41.09 -9.96 -8.15
N VAL A 39 40.84 -9.14 -7.13
CA VAL A 39 40.33 -9.65 -5.86
C VAL A 39 38.91 -10.06 -6.16
N LEU A 40 38.70 -11.34 -6.46
CA LEU A 40 37.41 -12.00 -6.35
C LEU A 40 36.99 -11.90 -4.88
N SER A 41 36.49 -10.72 -4.49
CA SER A 41 35.57 -10.64 -3.37
C SER A 41 34.35 -11.39 -3.83
N GLN A 42 34.29 -12.68 -3.50
CA GLN A 42 33.01 -13.34 -3.32
C GLN A 42 32.19 -12.38 -2.46
N PRO A 43 31.05 -11.87 -2.95
CA PRO A 43 30.07 -11.37 -2.01
C PRO A 43 29.60 -12.61 -1.25
N SER A 44 30.30 -12.93 -0.17
CA SER A 44 29.70 -13.50 1.02
C SER A 44 28.78 -12.42 1.62
N GLY A 45 27.83 -11.96 0.80
CA GLY A 45 26.63 -11.33 1.28
C GLY A 45 25.86 -12.47 1.89
N THR A 46 26.20 -12.80 3.14
CA THR A 46 25.16 -13.12 4.11
C THR A 46 24.10 -12.06 3.86
N ALA A 47 23.01 -12.45 3.18
CA ALA A 47 21.82 -11.65 3.11
C ALA A 47 21.47 -11.40 4.57
N LEU A 48 21.90 -10.25 5.08
CA LEU A 48 21.43 -9.73 6.35
C LEU A 48 19.92 -9.81 6.18
N ALA A 49 19.29 -10.66 6.97
CA ALA A 49 17.88 -10.53 7.27
C ALA A 49 17.75 -9.15 7.93
N GLN A 50 17.74 -8.10 7.11
CA GLN A 50 17.34 -6.79 7.54
C GLN A 50 15.89 -7.00 7.95
N SER A 51 15.67 -7.06 9.25
CA SER A 51 14.34 -7.19 9.83
C SER A 51 13.49 -6.13 9.17
N GLU A 52 12.59 -6.58 8.31
CA GLU A 52 11.78 -5.71 7.50
C GLU A 52 10.92 -4.83 8.41
N ASP A 53 10.92 -3.52 8.18
CA ASP A 53 10.18 -2.60 9.03
C ASP A 53 8.67 -2.87 8.94
N GLY A 54 7.94 -2.50 10.00
CA GLY A 54 6.49 -2.78 10.10
C GLY A 54 5.67 -2.17 8.97
N PHE A 55 6.11 -1.04 8.40
CA PHE A 55 5.42 -0.40 7.29
C PHE A 55 5.62 -1.17 5.98
N THR A 56 6.82 -1.68 5.70
CA THR A 56 7.06 -2.55 4.53
C THR A 56 6.23 -3.84 4.60
N ARG A 57 6.18 -4.48 5.77
CA ARG A 57 5.33 -5.66 6.00
C ARG A 57 3.85 -5.34 5.80
N TYR A 58 3.40 -4.16 6.26
CA TYR A 58 2.04 -3.67 6.03
C TYR A 58 1.76 -3.47 4.54
N VAL A 59 2.67 -2.83 3.80
CA VAL A 59 2.49 -2.58 2.37
C VAL A 59 2.33 -3.88 1.59
N ARG A 60 3.13 -4.91 1.90
CA ARG A 60 2.99 -6.23 1.27
C ARG A 60 1.66 -6.90 1.60
N ALA A 61 1.26 -6.89 2.88
CA ALA A 61 -0.03 -7.45 3.30
C ALA A 61 -1.20 -6.72 2.64
N ALA A 62 -1.20 -5.38 2.67
CA ALA A 62 -2.25 -4.55 2.09
C ALA A 62 -2.35 -4.74 0.58
N PHE A 63 -1.21 -4.85 -0.13
CA PHE A 63 -1.18 -5.11 -1.56
C PHE A 63 -1.78 -6.47 -1.92
N GLU A 64 -1.38 -7.53 -1.20
CA GLU A 64 -1.91 -8.89 -1.39
C GLU A 64 -3.42 -8.94 -1.12
N ILE A 65 -3.88 -8.28 -0.04
CA ILE A 65 -5.30 -8.14 0.30
C ILE A 65 -6.06 -7.40 -0.79
N GLU A 66 -5.54 -6.27 -1.29
CA GLU A 66 -6.20 -5.48 -2.33
C GLU A 66 -6.32 -6.24 -3.65
N LYS A 67 -5.29 -7.02 -4.03
CA LYS A 67 -5.33 -7.89 -5.21
C LYS A 67 -6.47 -8.89 -5.12
N GLN A 68 -6.59 -9.57 -3.97
CA GLN A 68 -7.68 -10.53 -3.75
C GLN A 68 -9.05 -9.84 -3.66
N ARG A 69 -9.13 -8.69 -2.99
CA ARG A 69 -10.37 -7.90 -2.88
C ARG A 69 -10.93 -7.55 -4.25
N ARG A 70 -10.08 -7.15 -5.21
CA ARG A 70 -10.51 -6.85 -6.58
C ARG A 70 -11.08 -8.07 -7.29
N GLN A 71 -10.46 -9.24 -7.13
CA GLN A 71 -10.95 -10.48 -7.73
C GLN A 71 -12.32 -10.86 -7.17
N MET A 72 -12.46 -10.86 -5.85
CA MET A 72 -13.72 -11.19 -5.17
C MET A 72 -14.81 -10.15 -5.45
N MET A 73 -14.47 -8.87 -5.56
CA MET A 73 -15.43 -7.83 -5.93
C MET A 73 -15.96 -8.03 -7.36
N ARG A 74 -15.17 -8.57 -8.29
CA ARG A 74 -15.66 -8.96 -9.62
C ARG A 74 -16.69 -10.09 -9.52
N GLN A 75 -16.42 -11.12 -8.71
CA GLN A 75 -17.37 -12.21 -8.49
C GLN A 75 -18.68 -11.71 -7.87
N VAL A 76 -18.61 -10.81 -6.89
CA VAL A 76 -19.81 -10.18 -6.31
C VAL A 76 -20.56 -9.40 -7.38
N LYS A 77 -19.86 -8.59 -8.19
CA LYS A 77 -20.47 -7.80 -9.26
C LYS A 77 -21.15 -8.69 -10.32
N GLU A 78 -20.53 -9.80 -10.70
CA GLU A 78 -21.10 -10.78 -11.61
C GLU A 78 -22.37 -11.42 -11.02
N SER A 79 -22.32 -11.81 -9.75
CA SER A 79 -23.43 -12.45 -9.04
C SER A 79 -24.62 -11.51 -8.85
N THR A 80 -24.39 -10.21 -8.65
CA THR A 80 -25.46 -9.23 -8.44
C THR A 80 -25.88 -8.50 -9.71
N GLY A 81 -25.41 -8.93 -10.89
CA GLY A 81 -25.76 -8.27 -12.15
C GLY A 81 -25.27 -6.81 -12.24
N GLY A 82 -24.19 -6.48 -11.53
CA GLY A 82 -23.61 -5.14 -11.50
C GLY A 82 -24.03 -4.27 -10.31
N ASN A 83 -25.09 -4.62 -9.59
CA ASN A 83 -25.59 -3.81 -8.48
C ASN A 83 -24.94 -4.23 -7.16
N VAL A 84 -23.79 -3.63 -6.84
CA VAL A 84 -23.05 -3.92 -5.60
C VAL A 84 -23.25 -2.78 -4.61
N PRO A 85 -23.93 -3.01 -3.46
CA PRO A 85 -24.09 -1.97 -2.46
C PRO A 85 -22.74 -1.59 -1.83
N GLY A 86 -22.64 -0.35 -1.35
CA GLY A 86 -21.49 0.11 -0.59
C GLY A 86 -21.28 -0.77 0.65
N ASN A 87 -20.04 -1.21 0.88
CA ASN A 87 -19.70 -2.09 2.00
C ASN A 87 -20.58 -3.37 2.04
N VAL A 88 -20.71 -4.04 0.89
CA VAL A 88 -21.59 -5.21 0.68
C VAL A 88 -21.51 -6.27 1.78
N CYS A 89 -20.32 -6.55 2.32
CA CYS A 89 -20.14 -7.54 3.38
C CYS A 89 -20.75 -7.15 4.73
N SER A 90 -20.99 -5.85 4.96
CA SER A 90 -21.72 -5.36 6.13
C SER A 90 -23.21 -5.12 5.85
N ASN A 91 -23.61 -5.12 4.56
CA ASN A 91 -24.95 -4.76 4.09
C ASN A 91 -25.60 -5.89 3.28
N LEU A 92 -25.40 -7.15 3.68
CA LEU A 92 -25.95 -8.32 2.96
C LEU A 92 -27.49 -8.29 2.82
N GLY A 93 -28.20 -7.57 3.69
CA GLY A 93 -29.64 -7.36 3.56
C GLY A 93 -30.05 -6.58 2.30
N GLN A 94 -29.16 -5.77 1.74
CA GLN A 94 -29.37 -5.02 0.48
C GLN A 94 -29.04 -5.86 -0.77
N VAL A 95 -28.50 -7.06 -0.58
CA VAL A 95 -28.25 -8.02 -1.66
C VAL A 95 -29.52 -8.84 -1.89
N GLY A 96 -29.88 -9.05 -3.17
CA GLY A 96 -31.03 -9.86 -3.55
C GLY A 96 -30.96 -11.27 -2.97
N GLU A 97 -32.12 -11.79 -2.53
CA GLU A 97 -32.16 -13.02 -1.72
C GLU A 97 -31.54 -14.22 -2.42
N GLY A 98 -31.76 -14.36 -3.74
CA GLY A 98 -31.26 -15.47 -4.54
C GLY A 98 -29.73 -15.56 -4.64
N VAL A 99 -29.01 -14.47 -4.37
CA VAL A 99 -27.53 -14.43 -4.45
C VAL A 99 -26.87 -14.05 -3.12
N ARG A 100 -27.67 -13.77 -2.08
CA ARG A 100 -27.19 -13.37 -0.75
C ARG A 100 -26.25 -14.40 -0.14
N GLY A 101 -26.58 -15.69 -0.23
CA GLY A 101 -25.74 -16.77 0.29
C GLY A 101 -24.38 -16.86 -0.40
N GLN A 102 -24.35 -16.68 -1.72
CA GLN A 102 -23.11 -16.65 -2.50
C GLN A 102 -22.24 -15.46 -2.10
N VAL A 103 -22.82 -14.26 -2.02
CA VAL A 103 -22.09 -13.05 -1.61
C VAL A 103 -21.57 -13.17 -0.17
N GLN A 104 -22.36 -13.75 0.74
CA GLN A 104 -21.92 -14.04 2.11
C GLN A 104 -20.72 -15.00 2.14
N GLY A 105 -20.72 -16.04 1.29
CA GLY A 105 -19.60 -16.95 1.12
C GLY A 105 -18.32 -16.21 0.70
N VAL A 106 -18.41 -15.38 -0.34
CA VAL A 106 -17.28 -14.57 -0.83
C VAL A 106 -16.75 -13.64 0.26
N CYS A 107 -17.62 -12.97 1.01
CA CYS A 107 -17.22 -12.11 2.13
C CYS A 107 -16.49 -12.86 3.25
N SER A 108 -16.98 -14.07 3.58
CA SER A 108 -16.37 -14.92 4.61
C SER A 108 -14.99 -15.42 4.18
N GLU A 109 -14.87 -15.81 2.91
CA GLU A 109 -13.60 -16.20 2.33
C GLU A 109 -12.59 -15.05 2.29
N PHE A 110 -13.03 -13.85 1.92
CA PHE A 110 -12.21 -12.65 1.94
C PHE A 110 -11.70 -12.34 3.34
N ALA A 111 -12.56 -12.38 4.36
CA ALA A 111 -12.17 -12.12 5.75
C ALA A 111 -11.11 -13.12 6.23
N ARG A 112 -11.29 -14.40 5.91
CA ARG A 112 -10.31 -15.46 6.21
C ARG A 112 -8.98 -15.22 5.49
N PHE A 113 -9.02 -14.90 4.21
CA PHE A 113 -7.84 -14.60 3.41
C PHE A 113 -7.08 -13.40 3.97
N ALA A 114 -7.77 -12.29 4.26
CA ALA A 114 -7.15 -11.09 4.78
C ALA A 114 -6.47 -11.35 6.13
N GLY A 115 -7.13 -12.08 7.03
CA GLY A 115 -6.51 -12.49 8.29
C GLY A 115 -5.26 -13.36 8.11
N ALA A 116 -5.26 -14.26 7.12
CA ALA A 116 -4.10 -15.09 6.79
C ALA A 116 -2.96 -14.26 6.18
N ALA A 117 -3.27 -13.32 5.28
CA ALA A 117 -2.27 -12.43 4.66
C ALA A 117 -1.57 -11.54 5.71
N VAL A 118 -2.32 -10.96 6.64
CA VAL A 118 -1.75 -10.18 7.76
C VAL A 118 -0.75 -11.03 8.57
N LYS A 119 -1.15 -12.25 8.95
CA LYS A 119 -0.28 -13.17 9.70
C LYS A 119 0.94 -13.61 8.90
N LYS A 120 0.77 -13.88 7.60
CA LYS A 120 1.83 -14.30 6.68
C LYS A 120 2.98 -13.28 6.62
N HIS A 121 2.66 -12.00 6.69
CA HIS A 121 3.65 -10.91 6.73
C HIS A 121 4.08 -10.53 8.16
N GLY A 122 3.81 -11.38 9.15
CA GLY A 122 4.28 -11.20 10.53
C GLY A 122 3.66 -10.01 11.26
N LEU A 123 2.48 -9.56 10.86
CA LEU A 123 1.74 -8.50 11.53
C LEU A 123 0.66 -9.08 12.44
N SER A 124 0.43 -8.42 13.57
CA SER A 124 -0.81 -8.55 14.31
C SER A 124 -1.93 -7.77 13.63
N LYS A 125 -3.18 -8.08 14.00
CA LYS A 125 -4.35 -7.35 13.53
C LYS A 125 -4.28 -5.86 13.93
N ASP A 126 -3.80 -5.57 15.13
CA ASP A 126 -3.74 -4.19 15.64
C ASP A 126 -2.66 -3.36 14.94
N GLU A 127 -1.49 -3.96 14.66
CA GLU A 127 -0.45 -3.31 13.86
C GLU A 127 -0.94 -3.00 12.45
N PHE A 128 -1.62 -3.96 11.80
CA PHE A 128 -2.21 -3.73 10.48
C PHE A 128 -3.23 -2.59 10.53
N ASN A 129 -4.13 -2.61 11.51
CA ASN A 129 -5.17 -1.60 11.67
C ASN A 129 -4.61 -0.20 11.93
N LYS A 130 -3.50 -0.09 12.66
CA LYS A 130 -2.81 1.18 12.93
C LYS A 130 -2.35 1.88 11.64
N TYR A 131 -1.84 1.13 10.67
CA TYR A 131 -1.48 1.68 9.36
C TYR A 131 -2.72 1.91 8.50
N GLN A 132 -3.66 0.96 8.51
CA GLN A 132 -4.91 1.05 7.74
C GLN A 132 -5.75 2.28 8.11
N SER A 133 -5.81 2.66 9.38
CA SER A 133 -6.55 3.85 9.84
C SER A 133 -5.99 5.16 9.30
N GLN A 134 -4.73 5.17 8.87
CA GLN A 134 -4.06 6.34 8.29
C GLN A 134 -4.29 6.47 6.78
N MET A 135 -4.91 5.48 6.13
CA MET A 135 -5.14 5.48 4.68
C MET A 135 -6.09 6.59 4.21
N GLY A 136 -6.78 7.30 5.11
CA GLY A 136 -7.50 8.53 4.77
C GLY A 136 -6.59 9.74 4.52
N ASN A 137 -5.31 9.67 4.91
CA ASN A 137 -4.32 10.73 4.70
C ASN A 137 -3.63 10.57 3.33
N PRO A 138 -3.61 11.61 2.48
CA PRO A 138 -2.97 11.56 1.16
C PRO A 138 -1.47 11.27 1.22
N ASP A 139 -0.76 11.74 2.25
CA ASP A 139 0.68 11.50 2.41
C ASP A 139 0.95 10.03 2.69
N THR A 140 0.12 9.39 3.51
CA THR A 140 0.20 7.94 3.78
C THR A 140 -0.07 7.15 2.50
N MET A 141 -1.09 7.52 1.71
CA MET A 141 -1.34 6.88 0.42
C MET A 141 -0.15 7.01 -0.53
N LYS A 142 0.46 8.20 -0.60
CA LYS A 142 1.66 8.45 -1.42
C LYS A 142 2.83 7.58 -0.97
N ALA A 143 3.07 7.47 0.34
CA ALA A 143 4.12 6.63 0.89
C ALA A 143 3.89 5.15 0.58
N VAL A 144 2.66 4.66 0.69
CA VAL A 144 2.30 3.27 0.33
C VAL A 144 2.56 3.02 -1.16
N ASN A 145 2.13 3.93 -2.04
CA ASN A 145 2.34 3.80 -3.48
C ASN A 145 3.83 3.83 -3.86
N ALA A 146 4.61 4.72 -3.25
CA ALA A 146 6.06 4.77 -3.45
C ALA A 146 6.71 3.45 -3.01
N LYS A 147 6.27 2.90 -1.86
CA LYS A 147 6.78 1.63 -1.35
C LYS A 147 6.38 0.43 -2.21
N ILE A 148 5.16 0.40 -2.77
CA ILE A 148 4.73 -0.60 -3.75
C ILE A 148 5.66 -0.60 -4.98
N GLN A 149 6.02 0.59 -5.48
CA GLN A 149 6.94 0.74 -6.61
C GLN A 149 8.36 0.30 -6.26
N GLU A 150 8.88 0.71 -5.10
CA GLU A 150 10.18 0.29 -4.57
C GLU A 150 10.29 -1.23 -4.45
N LEU A 151 9.23 -1.89 -3.97
CA LEU A 151 9.16 -3.34 -3.80
C LEU A 151 8.89 -4.11 -5.12
N GLY A 152 8.60 -3.42 -6.23
CA GLY A 152 8.31 -4.05 -7.52
C GLY A 152 7.02 -4.88 -7.53
N LEU A 153 6.04 -4.57 -6.67
CA LEU A 153 4.78 -5.31 -6.58
C LEU A 153 3.86 -4.99 -7.78
N LYS A 154 3.30 -6.03 -8.41
CA LYS A 154 2.48 -5.96 -9.64
C LYS A 154 1.18 -6.78 -9.58
#